data_AF-A0A3E2NF15-F1
#
_entry.id   AF-A0A3E2NF15-F1
#
_cell.length_a   1.000
_cell.length_b   1.000
_cell.length_c   1.000
_cell.angle_alpha   90.00
_cell.angle_beta   90.00
_cell.angle_gamma   90.00
#
_symmetry.space_group_name_H-M   'P 1'
#
loop_
_entity.id
_entity.type
_entity.pdbx_description
1 polymer ?
#
loop_
_entity_poly.entity_id
_entity_poly.type
_entity_poly.pdbx_seq_one_letter_code
_entity_poly.pdbx_strand_id
1 'polypeptide(L)'
;MIRTKEIQWFFGTLLMIALLTAAPTPVLAGQTPGIIDGADETSVRGWAWNSSDPSSTEEVKVIITSQTAGTVVGELTTSASKYRKDLADQGTGTGNYGFEVSVPWSSYGDGSYLVEAYAGGQKLSGSRVYGTGSFASATGLRSLGIFRTTAYCPCRSCSGRWGGRTSTGTVATAGHTISVDPRVIPYGTRLMIGGVIYTAEDCGGGVKGNHIDIFFNTHGETRAYGTRNMEVFLVQ
;
A
#
# COMPACT_ATOMS: atom_id res chain seq x y z
N MET A 1 -43.94 -83.84 23.15
CA MET A 1 -44.71 -82.93 22.26
C MET A 1 -44.43 -81.51 22.70
N ILE A 2 -43.56 -80.83 21.96
CA ILE A 2 -42.94 -79.54 22.30
C ILE A 2 -43.76 -78.43 21.61
N ARG A 3 -44.22 -77.42 22.36
CA ARG A 3 -44.77 -76.16 21.80
C ARG A 3 -43.78 -75.03 22.09
N THR A 4 -43.00 -74.68 21.07
CA THR A 4 -42.12 -73.51 21.05
C THR A 4 -42.93 -72.23 20.79
N LYS A 5 -42.61 -71.17 21.53
CA LYS A 5 -43.20 -69.84 21.43
C LYS A 5 -42.41 -69.02 20.39
N GLU A 6 -43.09 -68.55 19.35
CA GLU A 6 -42.57 -67.56 18.40
C GLU A 6 -42.77 -66.15 18.97
N ILE A 7 -41.68 -65.39 19.12
CA ILE A 7 -41.68 -63.98 19.54
C ILE A 7 -41.37 -63.15 18.30
N GLN A 8 -42.37 -62.45 17.77
CA GLN A 8 -42.19 -61.52 16.66
C GLN A 8 -41.56 -60.22 17.20
N TRP A 9 -40.30 -59.98 16.83
CA TRP A 9 -39.61 -58.70 17.03
C TRP A 9 -39.94 -57.76 15.87
N PHE A 10 -40.61 -56.65 16.16
CA PHE A 10 -40.74 -55.52 15.23
C PHE A 10 -39.39 -54.80 15.13
N PHE A 11 -38.68 -55.00 14.01
CA PHE A 11 -37.56 -54.15 13.62
C PHE A 11 -38.11 -52.84 13.02
N GLY A 12 -38.08 -51.76 13.80
CA GLY A 12 -38.32 -50.41 13.30
C GLY A 12 -37.08 -49.90 12.56
N THR A 13 -37.16 -49.78 11.25
CA THR A 13 -36.11 -49.21 10.41
C THR A 13 -36.12 -47.68 10.56
N LEU A 14 -35.20 -47.13 11.34
CA LEU A 14 -34.95 -45.69 11.42
C LEU A 14 -34.22 -45.24 10.15
N LEU A 15 -34.95 -44.67 9.19
CA LEU A 15 -34.39 -44.03 8.00
C LEU A 15 -33.68 -42.73 8.43
N MET A 16 -32.38 -42.80 8.71
CA MET A 16 -31.54 -41.60 8.83
C MET A 16 -31.37 -40.97 7.45
N ILE A 17 -32.15 -39.93 7.18
CA ILE A 17 -31.87 -38.99 6.09
C ILE A 17 -30.62 -38.21 6.52
N ALA A 18 -29.45 -38.65 6.05
CA ALA A 18 -28.24 -37.86 6.11
C ALA A 18 -28.42 -36.65 5.18
N LEU A 19 -28.84 -35.52 5.74
CA LEU A 19 -28.76 -34.24 5.06
C LEU A 19 -27.26 -33.92 4.92
N LEU A 20 -26.66 -34.25 3.78
CA LEU A 20 -25.37 -33.70 3.39
C LEU A 20 -25.58 -32.19 3.22
N THR A 21 -25.30 -31.43 4.27
CA THR A 21 -24.98 -30.01 4.10
C THR A 21 -23.67 -29.97 3.36
N ALA A 22 -23.73 -29.74 2.05
CA ALA A 22 -22.56 -29.33 1.30
C ALA A 22 -22.04 -28.06 1.99
N ALA A 23 -20.94 -28.18 2.75
CA ALA A 23 -20.22 -27.03 3.22
C ALA A 23 -19.84 -26.22 1.97
N PRO A 24 -20.08 -24.90 1.94
CA PRO A 24 -19.64 -24.09 0.81
C PRO A 24 -18.13 -24.30 0.69
N THR A 25 -17.70 -24.91 -0.42
CA THR A 25 -16.30 -24.87 -0.80
C THR A 25 -15.93 -23.41 -0.86
N PRO A 26 -14.86 -22.95 -0.17
CA PRO A 26 -14.37 -21.61 -0.41
C PRO A 26 -14.05 -21.54 -1.90
N VAL A 27 -14.86 -20.80 -2.64
CA VAL A 27 -14.47 -20.33 -3.97
C VAL A 27 -13.20 -19.53 -3.70
N LEU A 28 -12.05 -20.02 -4.15
CA LEU A 28 -10.90 -19.15 -4.33
C LEU A 28 -11.40 -18.06 -5.28
N ALA A 29 -11.75 -16.91 -4.73
CA ALA A 29 -12.14 -15.75 -5.51
C ALA A 29 -10.99 -15.49 -6.48
N GLY A 30 -11.20 -15.78 -7.77
CA GLY A 30 -10.18 -15.50 -8.77
C GLY A 30 -9.94 -14.00 -8.72
N GLN A 31 -8.74 -13.65 -8.27
CA GLN A 31 -8.34 -12.29 -7.97
C GLN A 31 -8.25 -11.52 -9.29
N THR A 32 -8.40 -10.20 -9.23
CA THR A 32 -8.01 -9.30 -10.31
C THR A 32 -6.54 -8.92 -10.10
N PRO A 33 -5.54 -9.70 -10.57
CA PRO A 33 -4.15 -9.26 -10.54
C PRO A 33 -3.95 -8.07 -11.46
N GLY A 34 -3.08 -7.17 -11.03
CA GLY A 34 -2.64 -6.07 -11.87
C GLY A 34 -1.56 -5.27 -11.19
N ILE A 35 -0.85 -4.48 -11.99
CA ILE A 35 0.26 -3.67 -11.54
C ILE A 35 0.21 -2.32 -12.24
N ILE A 36 0.54 -1.25 -11.52
CA ILE A 36 1.03 -0.02 -12.13
C ILE A 36 2.51 -0.22 -12.41
N ASP A 37 2.89 -0.20 -13.68
CA ASP A 37 4.30 -0.31 -14.08
C ASP A 37 4.92 1.03 -14.50
N GLY A 38 4.11 2.06 -14.81
CA GLY A 38 4.61 3.39 -15.15
C GLY A 38 3.71 4.54 -14.68
N ALA A 39 4.35 5.63 -14.27
CA ALA A 39 3.75 6.95 -14.11
C ALA A 39 4.78 7.97 -14.61
N ASP A 40 4.39 8.78 -15.59
CA ASP A 40 5.24 9.79 -16.22
C ASP A 40 4.52 11.13 -16.31
N GLU A 41 5.15 12.10 -16.99
CA GLU A 41 4.67 13.48 -17.14
C GLU A 41 3.34 13.65 -17.84
N THR A 42 2.80 12.60 -18.47
CA THR A 42 1.52 12.68 -19.17
C THR A 42 0.52 11.62 -18.73
N SER A 43 0.98 10.45 -18.28
CA SER A 43 0.09 9.33 -18.04
C SER A 43 0.54 8.39 -16.92
N VAL A 44 -0.42 7.61 -16.46
CA VAL A 44 -0.21 6.42 -15.62
C VAL A 44 -0.60 5.20 -16.44
N ARG A 45 0.26 4.18 -16.43
CA ARG A 45 0.08 2.94 -17.18
C ARG A 45 0.31 1.71 -16.33
N GLY A 46 -0.31 0.62 -16.77
CA GLY A 46 -0.20 -0.67 -16.12
C GLY A 46 -1.02 -1.73 -16.82
N TRP A 47 -1.38 -2.77 -16.09
CA TRP A 47 -2.33 -3.77 -16.54
C TRP A 47 -3.19 -4.30 -15.41
N ALA A 48 -4.39 -4.75 -15.74
CA ALA A 48 -5.32 -5.39 -14.83
C ALA A 48 -6.03 -6.52 -15.59
N TRP A 49 -5.96 -7.73 -15.04
CA TRP A 49 -6.50 -8.93 -15.65
C TRP A 49 -7.40 -9.64 -14.64
N ASN A 50 -8.54 -10.14 -15.08
CA ASN A 50 -9.41 -10.99 -14.29
C ASN A 50 -9.20 -12.44 -14.70
N SER A 51 -8.58 -13.25 -13.83
CA SER A 51 -8.33 -14.66 -14.15
C SER A 51 -9.62 -15.49 -14.20
N SER A 52 -10.68 -15.05 -13.53
CA SER A 52 -11.99 -15.71 -13.52
C SER A 52 -12.76 -15.49 -14.82
N ASP A 53 -12.52 -14.35 -15.48
CA ASP A 53 -13.05 -14.03 -16.80
C ASP A 53 -11.96 -13.39 -17.67
N PRO A 54 -11.05 -14.18 -18.27
CA PRO A 54 -9.97 -13.65 -19.09
C PRO A 54 -10.44 -12.94 -20.36
N SER A 55 -11.73 -13.00 -20.69
CA SER A 55 -12.33 -12.28 -21.81
C SER A 55 -12.92 -10.94 -21.42
N SER A 56 -13.12 -10.67 -20.12
CA SER A 56 -13.61 -9.39 -19.65
C SER A 56 -12.55 -8.30 -19.83
N THR A 57 -13.03 -7.12 -20.20
CA THR A 57 -12.26 -5.88 -20.02
C THR A 57 -12.56 -5.36 -18.62
N GLU A 58 -11.52 -5.16 -17.82
CA GLU A 58 -11.66 -4.61 -16.48
C GLU A 58 -11.63 -3.07 -16.50
N GLU A 59 -12.49 -2.45 -15.71
CA GLU A 59 -12.39 -1.02 -15.44
C GLU A 59 -11.35 -0.77 -14.34
N VAL A 60 -10.42 0.13 -14.61
CA VAL A 60 -9.35 0.54 -13.70
C VAL A 60 -9.64 1.95 -13.22
N LYS A 61 -9.75 2.10 -11.90
CA LYS A 61 -9.83 3.39 -11.23
C LYS A 61 -8.46 3.77 -10.67
N VAL A 62 -7.88 4.83 -11.19
CA VAL A 62 -6.64 5.44 -10.71
C VAL A 62 -6.96 6.56 -9.72
N ILE A 63 -6.44 6.45 -8.51
CA ILE A 63 -6.60 7.42 -7.42
C ILE A 63 -5.28 8.15 -7.24
N ILE A 64 -5.36 9.48 -7.23
CA ILE A 64 -4.22 10.38 -7.07
C ILE A 64 -4.40 11.13 -5.76
N THR A 65 -3.48 10.90 -4.83
CA THR A 65 -3.51 11.52 -3.50
C THR A 65 -2.36 12.49 -3.37
N SER A 66 -2.65 13.74 -3.03
CA SER A 66 -1.62 14.70 -2.64
C SER A 66 -0.99 14.24 -1.34
N GLN A 67 0.32 13.97 -1.33
CA GLN A 67 0.97 13.46 -0.13
C GLN A 67 1.13 14.54 0.95
N THR A 68 1.22 15.81 0.55
CA THR A 68 1.30 16.95 1.48
C THR A 68 -0.02 17.19 2.19
N ALA A 69 -1.13 17.20 1.44
CA ALA A 69 -2.46 17.42 2.01
C ALA A 69 -3.06 16.15 2.62
N GLY A 70 -2.61 14.97 2.17
CA GLY A 70 -3.21 13.68 2.54
C GLY A 70 -4.60 13.47 1.94
N THR A 71 -4.97 14.24 0.91
CA THR A 71 -6.31 14.21 0.29
C THR A 71 -6.24 13.72 -1.14
N VAL A 72 -7.28 13.02 -1.58
CA VAL A 72 -7.45 12.65 -2.99
C VAL A 72 -7.68 13.93 -3.80
N VAL A 73 -6.87 14.13 -4.83
CA VAL A 73 -6.93 15.28 -5.75
C VAL A 73 -7.38 14.89 -7.15
N GLY A 74 -7.36 13.59 -7.47
CA GLY A 74 -7.84 13.08 -8.74
C GLY A 74 -8.34 11.65 -8.61
N GLU A 75 -9.47 11.37 -9.27
CA GLU A 75 -9.96 10.02 -9.52
C GLU A 75 -10.21 9.91 -11.02
N LEU A 76 -9.53 8.98 -11.68
CA LEU A 76 -9.60 8.78 -13.13
C LEU A 76 -9.98 7.34 -13.41
N THR A 77 -10.87 7.12 -14.36
CA THR A 77 -11.27 5.77 -14.78
C THR A 77 -10.84 5.51 -16.22
N THR A 78 -10.44 4.27 -16.49
CA THR A 78 -10.05 3.82 -17.83
C THR A 78 -10.32 2.33 -17.97
N SER A 79 -10.41 1.83 -19.19
CA SER A 79 -10.59 0.40 -19.46
C SER A 79 -9.25 -0.28 -19.75
N ALA A 80 -9.01 -1.43 -19.12
CA ALA A 80 -7.84 -2.26 -19.36
C ALA A 80 -8.02 -3.15 -20.59
N SER A 81 -8.08 -2.53 -21.79
CA SER A 81 -8.30 -3.23 -23.06
C SER A 81 -7.13 -3.12 -24.04
N LYS A 82 -6.06 -2.38 -23.69
CA LYS A 82 -4.92 -2.22 -24.60
C LYS A 82 -4.13 -3.53 -24.71
N TYR A 83 -3.82 -3.91 -25.95
CA TYR A 83 -2.97 -5.07 -26.22
C TYR A 83 -1.55 -4.84 -25.72
N ARG A 84 -1.01 -5.86 -25.04
CA ARG A 84 0.36 -5.93 -24.56
C ARG A 84 0.97 -7.29 -24.88
N LYS A 85 1.93 -7.27 -25.79
CA LYS A 85 2.63 -8.47 -26.25
C LYS A 85 3.34 -9.20 -25.11
N ASP A 86 3.94 -8.45 -24.19
CA ASP A 86 4.68 -9.02 -23.07
C ASP A 86 3.80 -9.82 -22.10
N LEU A 87 2.53 -9.43 -21.93
CA LEU A 87 1.56 -10.18 -21.12
C LEU A 87 1.08 -11.45 -21.82
N ALA A 88 0.86 -11.37 -23.14
CA ALA A 88 0.50 -12.53 -23.96
C ALA A 88 1.63 -13.59 -23.94
N ASP A 89 2.88 -13.15 -24.06
CA ASP A 89 4.05 -14.05 -24.04
C ASP A 89 4.27 -14.71 -22.66
N GLN A 90 3.78 -14.11 -21.58
CA GLN A 90 3.84 -14.66 -20.21
C GLN A 90 2.70 -15.63 -19.88
N GLY A 91 1.80 -15.92 -20.83
CA GLY A 91 0.65 -16.79 -20.61
C GLY A 91 -0.51 -16.13 -19.86
N THR A 92 -0.49 -14.80 -19.70
CA THR A 92 -1.60 -14.02 -19.13
C THR A 92 -2.66 -13.81 -20.22
N GLY A 93 -3.31 -14.86 -20.69
CA GLY A 93 -4.44 -14.80 -21.62
C GLY A 93 -4.16 -14.13 -22.98
N THR A 94 -5.07 -13.27 -23.43
CA THR A 94 -5.03 -12.62 -24.77
C THR A 94 -4.04 -11.46 -24.89
N GLY A 95 -3.50 -10.97 -23.77
CA GLY A 95 -2.67 -9.76 -23.70
C GLY A 95 -3.44 -8.44 -23.74
N ASN A 96 -4.76 -8.43 -23.94
CA ASN A 96 -5.59 -7.21 -24.00
C ASN A 96 -5.98 -6.68 -22.61
N TYR A 97 -5.00 -6.47 -21.75
CA TYR A 97 -5.21 -6.13 -20.33
C TYR A 97 -4.47 -4.87 -19.89
N GLY A 98 -3.83 -4.17 -20.84
CA GLY A 98 -3.13 -2.93 -20.56
C GLY A 98 -4.10 -1.77 -20.36
N PHE A 99 -3.77 -0.88 -19.44
CA PHE A 99 -4.43 0.41 -19.30
C PHE A 99 -3.43 1.55 -19.38
N GLU A 100 -3.91 2.69 -19.82
CA GLU A 100 -3.19 3.95 -19.75
C GLU A 100 -4.21 5.07 -19.56
N VAL A 101 -3.93 5.98 -18.63
CA VAL A 101 -4.79 7.12 -18.35
C VAL A 101 -3.98 8.39 -18.31
N SER A 102 -4.41 9.40 -19.06
CA SER A 102 -3.77 10.71 -19.06
C SER A 102 -4.07 11.42 -17.74
N VAL A 103 -3.04 12.00 -17.13
CA VAL A 103 -3.16 12.68 -15.85
C VAL A 103 -2.83 14.16 -16.00
N PRO A 104 -3.74 15.08 -15.63
CA PRO A 104 -3.49 16.51 -15.74
C PRO A 104 -2.66 17.02 -14.55
N TRP A 105 -1.41 16.56 -14.43
CA TRP A 105 -0.54 16.86 -13.28
C TRP A 105 -0.42 18.36 -12.98
N SER A 106 -0.36 19.19 -14.03
CA SER A 106 -0.28 20.65 -13.91
C SER A 106 -1.47 21.26 -13.17
N SER A 107 -2.65 20.62 -13.24
CA SER A 107 -3.85 21.09 -12.53
C SER A 107 -3.79 20.85 -11.02
N TYR A 108 -2.93 19.94 -10.56
CA TYR A 108 -2.77 19.62 -9.14
C TYR A 108 -1.74 20.52 -8.43
N GLY A 109 -0.97 21.29 -9.19
CA GLY A 109 0.10 22.16 -8.69
C GLY A 109 1.44 21.44 -8.50
N ASP A 110 2.37 22.13 -7.83
CA ASP A 110 3.66 21.58 -7.44
C ASP A 110 3.49 20.69 -6.19
N GLY A 111 3.98 19.45 -6.27
CA GLY A 111 3.85 18.52 -5.17
C GLY A 111 4.29 17.10 -5.50
N SER A 112 4.09 16.22 -4.53
CA SER A 112 4.28 14.78 -4.67
C SER A 112 2.92 14.08 -4.56
N TYR A 113 2.64 13.20 -5.52
CA TYR A 113 1.36 12.55 -5.67
C TYR A 113 1.52 11.04 -5.60
N LEU A 114 0.84 10.40 -4.65
CA LEU A 114 0.70 8.95 -4.61
C LEU A 114 -0.33 8.53 -5.66
N VAL A 115 0.08 7.62 -6.51
CA VAL A 115 -0.72 7.01 -7.57
C VAL A 115 -1.02 5.57 -7.18
N GLU A 116 -2.29 5.28 -7.01
CA GLU A 116 -2.81 3.94 -6.78
C GLU A 116 -3.83 3.59 -7.86
N ALA A 117 -3.99 2.31 -8.15
CA ALA A 117 -4.97 1.84 -9.11
C ALA A 117 -5.76 0.70 -8.49
N TYR A 118 -7.02 0.59 -8.88
CA TYR A 118 -7.95 -0.40 -8.39
C TYR A 118 -8.73 -1.00 -9.57
N ALA A 119 -8.91 -2.32 -9.60
CA ALA A 119 -9.72 -3.01 -10.59
C ALA A 119 -10.54 -4.11 -9.88
N GLY A 120 -11.82 -4.28 -10.24
CA GLY A 120 -12.71 -5.21 -9.54
C GLY A 120 -12.82 -4.94 -8.03
N GLY A 121 -12.58 -3.70 -7.57
CA GLY A 121 -12.52 -3.34 -6.15
C GLY A 121 -11.24 -3.75 -5.40
N GLN A 122 -10.29 -4.40 -6.08
CA GLN A 122 -8.99 -4.79 -5.51
C GLN A 122 -7.92 -3.74 -5.86
N LYS A 123 -7.05 -3.40 -4.91
CA LYS A 123 -5.89 -2.54 -5.16
C LYS A 123 -4.86 -3.27 -6.02
N LEU A 124 -4.43 -2.65 -7.11
CA LEU A 124 -3.34 -3.13 -7.94
C LEU A 124 -1.99 -2.95 -7.23
N SER A 125 -1.04 -3.82 -7.55
CA SER A 125 0.33 -3.69 -7.05
C SER A 125 1.08 -2.54 -7.72
N GLY A 126 2.22 -2.15 -7.17
CA GLY A 126 3.11 -1.20 -7.83
C GLY A 126 2.67 0.26 -7.75
N SER A 127 2.00 0.69 -6.67
CA SER A 127 1.78 2.11 -6.38
C SER A 127 3.00 2.96 -6.75
N ARG A 128 2.77 4.08 -7.42
CA ARG A 128 3.82 5.00 -7.87
C ARG A 128 3.72 6.31 -7.14
N VAL A 129 4.84 7.02 -7.07
CA VAL A 129 4.81 8.43 -6.72
C VAL A 129 5.26 9.19 -7.94
N TYR A 130 4.46 10.19 -8.31
CA TYR A 130 4.83 11.16 -9.31
C TYR A 130 5.03 12.52 -8.66
N GLY A 131 6.18 13.14 -8.91
CA GLY A 131 6.48 14.48 -8.44
C GLY A 131 6.33 15.51 -9.56
N THR A 132 5.84 16.70 -9.22
CA THR A 132 5.78 17.86 -10.10
C THR A 132 6.66 18.98 -9.57
N GLY A 133 7.07 19.90 -10.44
CA GLY A 133 7.94 21.04 -10.07
C GLY A 133 9.25 20.56 -9.42
N SER A 134 9.58 21.13 -8.25
CA SER A 134 10.76 20.76 -7.46
C SER A 134 10.81 19.28 -7.03
N PHE A 135 9.68 18.56 -7.13
CA PHE A 135 9.59 17.13 -6.80
C PHE A 135 9.75 16.21 -8.03
N ALA A 136 9.78 16.75 -9.26
CA ALA A 136 9.90 15.95 -10.49
C ALA A 136 11.18 15.10 -10.57
N SER A 137 12.26 15.55 -9.91
CA SER A 137 13.53 14.82 -9.83
C SER A 137 13.50 13.61 -8.89
N ALA A 138 12.37 13.32 -8.22
CA ALA A 138 12.16 12.13 -7.38
C ALA A 138 11.71 10.89 -8.21
N THR A 139 12.11 10.79 -9.47
CA THR A 139 11.93 9.58 -10.29
C THR A 139 12.85 8.49 -9.73
N GLY A 140 12.29 7.43 -9.12
CA GLY A 140 13.08 6.38 -8.44
C GLY A 140 12.57 5.98 -7.05
N LEU A 141 11.39 6.45 -6.65
CA LEU A 141 10.81 6.15 -5.35
C LEU A 141 10.33 4.70 -5.23
N ARG A 142 11.00 3.91 -4.37
CA ARG A 142 10.56 2.54 -4.04
C ARG A 142 9.76 2.55 -2.74
N SER A 143 8.50 2.13 -2.78
CA SER A 143 7.70 1.98 -1.55
C SER A 143 8.38 0.97 -0.61
N LEU A 144 8.52 1.37 0.66
CA LEU A 144 8.93 0.52 1.77
C LEU A 144 7.72 0.01 2.57
N GLY A 145 6.51 0.45 2.22
CA GLY A 145 5.26 0.12 2.90
C GLY A 145 4.82 1.16 3.92
N ILE A 146 3.83 0.80 4.74
CA ILE A 146 3.26 1.67 5.77
C ILE A 146 4.12 1.62 7.04
N PHE A 147 4.51 2.80 7.51
CA PHE A 147 5.20 2.99 8.78
C PHE A 147 4.32 3.80 9.72
N ARG A 148 4.41 3.50 11.01
CA ARG A 148 3.91 4.41 12.04
C ARG A 148 4.86 5.61 12.08
N THR A 149 4.33 6.81 11.97
CA THR A 149 5.08 8.05 12.11
C THR A 149 4.64 8.81 13.36
N THR A 150 5.60 9.25 14.15
CA THR A 150 5.39 10.16 15.29
C THR A 150 6.25 11.41 15.12
N ALA A 151 6.20 12.30 16.11
CA ALA A 151 6.97 13.52 16.10
C ALA A 151 7.74 13.72 17.41
N TYR A 152 8.97 14.22 17.29
CA TYR A 152 9.80 14.64 18.41
C TYR A 152 10.44 16.00 18.14
N CYS A 153 10.97 16.63 19.18
CA CYS A 153 11.61 17.94 19.09
C CYS A 153 12.74 18.04 20.14
N PRO A 154 13.55 19.10 20.17
CA PRO A 154 14.74 19.16 21.01
C PRO A 154 14.41 19.44 22.49
N CYS A 155 13.14 19.57 22.87
CA CYS A 155 12.76 19.86 24.25
C CYS A 155 13.09 18.68 25.19
N ARG A 156 13.21 18.98 26.48
CA ARG A 156 13.59 17.99 27.50
C ARG A 156 12.57 16.85 27.66
N SER A 157 11.28 17.07 27.37
CA SER A 157 10.27 16.01 27.46
C SER A 157 10.35 15.00 26.32
N CYS A 158 10.78 15.43 25.12
CA CYS A 158 10.95 14.54 23.96
C CYS A 158 12.34 13.89 23.95
N SER A 159 13.39 14.69 24.16
CA SER A 159 14.77 14.28 23.88
C SER A 159 15.67 14.22 25.13
N GLY A 160 15.10 14.46 26.31
CA GLY A 160 15.84 14.40 27.57
C GLY A 160 17.03 15.37 27.57
N ARG A 161 18.23 14.84 27.87
CA ARG A 161 19.48 15.60 27.88
C ARG A 161 20.13 15.77 26.50
N TRP A 162 19.67 15.04 25.49
CA TRP A 162 20.29 15.00 24.17
C TRP A 162 19.94 16.24 23.33
N GLY A 163 18.77 16.85 23.60
CA GLY A 163 18.31 18.02 22.87
C GLY A 163 18.14 17.69 21.38
N GLY A 164 18.75 18.48 20.51
CA GLY A 164 18.75 18.25 19.06
C GLY A 164 19.91 17.42 18.54
N ARG A 165 20.75 16.80 19.39
CA ARG A 165 21.85 15.96 18.92
C ARG A 165 21.34 14.61 18.44
N THR A 166 21.64 14.27 17.20
CA THR A 166 21.29 12.99 16.59
C THR A 166 22.30 11.91 16.92
N SER A 167 21.91 10.66 16.69
CA SER A 167 22.77 9.49 16.85
C SER A 167 23.96 9.46 15.90
N THR A 168 23.89 10.11 14.74
CA THR A 168 25.02 10.30 13.82
C THR A 168 25.93 11.48 14.19
N GLY A 169 25.56 12.26 15.21
CA GLY A 169 26.34 13.40 15.70
C GLY A 169 26.00 14.75 15.04
N THR A 170 25.00 14.80 14.17
CA THR A 170 24.49 16.04 13.57
C THR A 170 23.51 16.76 14.52
N VAL A 171 23.14 17.99 14.16
CA VAL A 171 22.04 18.71 14.81
C VAL A 171 20.78 18.49 13.98
N ALA A 172 19.74 17.96 14.62
CA ALA A 172 18.48 17.69 13.96
C ALA A 172 17.81 18.99 13.47
N THR A 173 17.25 18.94 12.27
CA THR A 173 16.57 20.08 11.63
C THR A 173 15.22 19.66 11.07
N ALA A 174 14.19 20.48 11.28
CA ALA A 174 12.84 20.17 10.82
C ALA A 174 12.78 20.12 9.29
N GLY A 175 11.96 19.21 8.76
CA GLY A 175 11.88 18.98 7.30
C GLY A 175 13.08 18.25 6.71
N HIS A 176 14.00 17.74 7.54
CA HIS A 176 15.18 16.99 7.11
C HIS A 176 15.45 15.77 7.99
N THR A 177 15.55 15.92 9.31
CA THR A 177 15.99 14.81 10.18
C THR A 177 14.84 13.89 10.60
N ILE A 178 15.08 12.58 10.51
CA ILE A 178 14.22 11.54 11.09
C ILE A 178 15.03 10.58 11.95
N SER A 179 14.36 10.07 12.99
CA SER A 179 14.81 8.95 13.82
C SER A 179 14.18 7.65 13.32
N VAL A 180 14.99 6.60 13.19
CA VAL A 180 14.60 5.31 12.61
C VAL A 180 15.15 4.12 13.42
N ASP A 181 14.77 2.90 13.03
CA ASP A 181 15.51 1.68 13.40
C ASP A 181 16.61 1.42 12.37
N PRO A 182 17.91 1.58 12.71
CA PRO A 182 19.01 1.45 11.75
C PRO A 182 19.15 0.06 11.11
N ARG A 183 18.54 -0.96 11.71
CA ARG A 183 18.51 -2.34 11.18
C ARG A 183 17.51 -2.50 10.04
N VAL A 184 16.52 -1.61 9.97
CA VAL A 184 15.49 -1.59 8.91
C VAL A 184 15.80 -0.49 7.89
N ILE A 185 16.17 0.70 8.37
CA ILE A 185 16.53 1.86 7.55
C ILE A 185 17.93 2.32 7.98
N PRO A 186 18.99 1.99 7.22
CA PRO A 186 20.34 2.44 7.55
C PRO A 186 20.46 3.96 7.60
N TYR A 187 21.40 4.48 8.40
CA TYR A 187 21.68 5.91 8.43
C TYR A 187 22.11 6.45 7.06
N GLY A 188 21.79 7.73 6.80
CA GLY A 188 22.00 8.38 5.51
C GLY A 188 20.92 8.06 4.48
N THR A 189 20.05 7.09 4.73
CA THR A 189 18.94 6.77 3.82
C THR A 189 18.00 7.98 3.70
N ARG A 190 17.69 8.35 2.45
CA ARG A 190 16.73 9.41 2.14
C ARG A 190 15.35 8.80 1.93
N LEU A 191 14.37 9.29 2.68
CA LEU A 191 12.99 8.79 2.65
C LEU A 191 12.03 9.92 2.34
N MET A 192 11.08 9.67 1.45
CA MET A 192 9.96 10.57 1.24
C MET A 192 8.77 10.12 2.08
N ILE A 193 8.27 11.03 2.92
CA ILE A 193 7.14 10.81 3.84
C ILE A 193 6.21 12.02 3.74
N GLY A 194 4.99 11.83 3.26
CA GLY A 194 4.02 12.94 3.15
C GLY A 194 4.50 14.07 2.23
N GLY A 195 5.19 13.73 1.13
CA GLY A 195 5.73 14.71 0.19
C GLY A 195 7.01 15.44 0.62
N VAL A 196 7.55 15.17 1.81
CA VAL A 196 8.81 15.75 2.29
C VAL A 196 9.91 14.69 2.30
N ILE A 197 11.10 15.04 1.81
CA ILE A 197 12.28 14.16 1.82
C ILE A 197 13.06 14.40 3.11
N TYR A 198 13.22 13.35 3.89
CA TYR A 198 13.99 13.32 5.12
C TYR A 198 15.22 12.42 4.97
N THR A 199 16.17 12.58 5.88
CA THR A 199 17.40 11.78 6.00
C THR A 199 17.41 11.06 7.35
N ALA A 200 17.66 9.76 7.32
CA ALA A 200 17.85 8.93 8.51
C ALA A 200 19.16 9.27 9.22
N GLU A 201 19.09 10.08 10.28
CA GLU A 201 20.27 10.54 11.01
C GLU A 201 20.21 10.22 12.51
N ASP A 202 19.04 9.81 13.01
CA ASP A 202 18.84 9.62 14.43
C ASP A 202 18.22 8.26 14.76
N CYS A 203 18.28 7.88 16.04
CA CYS A 203 17.54 6.74 16.56
C CYS A 203 17.04 7.00 17.97
N GLY A 204 15.86 6.47 18.28
CA GLY A 204 15.26 6.51 19.61
C GLY A 204 15.15 5.12 20.21
N GLY A 205 15.14 5.05 21.55
CA GLY A 205 14.90 3.80 22.27
C GLY A 205 13.59 3.11 21.86
N GLY A 206 12.52 3.91 21.67
CA GLY A 206 11.20 3.44 21.24
C GLY A 206 10.97 3.37 19.72
N VAL A 207 11.96 3.76 18.91
CA VAL A 207 11.86 3.74 17.44
C VAL A 207 12.47 2.42 16.95
N LYS A 208 11.59 1.46 16.62
CA LYS A 208 11.93 0.07 16.29
C LYS A 208 11.02 -0.46 15.20
N GLY A 209 11.57 -1.26 14.28
CA GLY A 209 10.82 -1.81 13.14
C GLY A 209 10.28 -0.72 12.21
N ASN A 210 9.02 -0.85 11.78
CA ASN A 210 8.36 0.11 10.89
C ASN A 210 7.82 1.34 11.66
N HIS A 211 8.70 1.98 12.44
CA HIS A 211 8.42 3.20 13.20
C HIS A 211 9.44 4.27 12.81
N ILE A 212 8.97 5.47 12.47
CA ILE A 212 9.79 6.65 12.19
C ILE A 212 9.33 7.79 13.10
N ASP A 213 10.27 8.50 13.70
CA ASP A 213 9.98 9.70 14.50
C ASP A 213 10.53 10.92 13.78
N ILE A 214 9.66 11.86 13.40
CA ILE A 214 10.02 13.02 12.58
C ILE A 214 10.40 14.19 13.47
N PHE A 215 11.53 14.84 13.18
CA PHE A 215 11.98 15.98 13.96
C PHE A 215 11.20 17.26 13.61
N PHE A 216 10.76 17.98 14.65
CA PHE A 216 10.15 19.29 14.59
C PHE A 216 10.89 20.28 15.49
N ASN A 217 10.72 21.57 15.22
CA ASN A 217 11.40 22.62 15.99
C ASN A 217 10.80 22.78 17.39
N THR A 218 9.49 22.60 17.54
CA THR A 218 8.77 22.89 18.78
C THR A 218 7.89 21.73 19.24
N HIS A 219 7.63 21.68 20.55
CA HIS A 219 6.71 20.70 21.13
C HIS A 219 5.23 20.97 20.78
N GLY A 220 4.89 22.20 20.35
CA GLY A 220 3.56 22.50 19.83
C GLY A 220 3.31 21.76 18.51
N GLU A 221 4.28 21.83 17.59
CA GLU A 221 4.23 21.16 16.29
C GLU A 221 4.17 19.63 16.44
N THR A 222 4.93 19.05 17.38
CA THR A 222 4.89 17.60 17.59
C THR A 222 3.51 17.12 18.01
N ARG A 223 2.83 17.86 18.90
CA ARG A 223 1.46 17.55 19.33
C ARG A 223 0.44 17.73 18.21
N ALA A 224 0.62 18.77 17.39
CA ALA A 224 -0.25 19.00 16.23
C ALA A 224 -0.08 17.92 15.16
N TYR A 225 1.13 17.39 14.97
CA TYR A 225 1.38 16.29 14.04
C TYR A 225 0.70 14.99 14.49
N GLY A 226 0.85 14.64 15.78
CA GLY A 226 0.26 13.44 16.38
C GLY A 226 0.94 12.14 15.96
N THR A 227 0.17 11.05 15.89
CA THR A 227 0.62 9.76 15.35
C THR A 227 -0.13 9.49 14.06
N ARG A 228 0.59 9.07 13.01
CA ARG A 228 0.01 8.75 11.71
C ARG A 228 0.53 7.41 11.22
N ASN A 229 -0.17 6.81 10.26
CA ASN A 229 0.33 5.70 9.46
C ASN A 229 0.54 6.24 8.05
N MET A 230 1.78 6.31 7.62
CA MET A 230 2.15 6.90 6.33
C MET A 230 2.89 5.87 5.49
N GLU A 231 2.60 5.87 4.19
CA GLU A 231 3.44 5.15 3.24
C GLU A 231 4.79 5.87 3.12
N VAL A 232 5.86 5.09 3.16
CA VAL A 232 7.24 5.58 3.13
C VAL A 232 7.90 5.12 1.85
N PHE A 233 8.58 6.04 1.17
CA PHE A 233 9.26 5.74 -0.08
C PHE A 233 10.76 5.96 0.09
N LEU A 234 11.55 4.99 -0.32
CA LEU A 234 12.98 5.13 -0.48
C LEU A 234 13.28 6.03 -1.68
N VAL A 235 14.05 7.10 -1.45
CA VAL A 235 14.62 7.92 -2.51
C VAL A 235 15.95 7.29 -2.91
N GLN A 236 16.07 6.86 -4.17
CA GLN A 236 17.32 6.32 -4.74
C GLN A 236 18.15 7.39 -5.42
#